data_AF-A0AAW2WRK6-F1
#
_entry.id   AF-A0AAW2WRK6-F1
#
_cell.length_a   1.000
_cell.length_b   1.000
_cell.length_c   1.000
_cell.angle_alpha   90.00
_cell.angle_beta   90.00
_cell.angle_gamma   90.00
#
_symmetry.space_group_name_H-M   'P 1'
#
loop_
_entity.id
_entity.type
_entity.pdbx_description
1 polymer ?
#
loop_
_entity_poly.entity_id
_entity_poly.type
_entity_poly.pdbx_seq_one_letter_code
_entity_poly.pdbx_strand_id
1 'polypeptide(L)' 'MDKWNSELEELLEREEILWKQQGKALWLREGDRNTGFFHRQAAKRFRRKMIRSLKDDEGRIYVSDREIQVLVVNHFTDLF' A
#
# COMPACT_ATOMS: atom_id res chain seq x y z
N MET A 1 29.64 22.92 -12.43
CA MET A 1 29.11 21.95 -11.44
C MET A 1 27.74 21.43 -11.86
N ASP A 2 26.91 22.28 -12.47
CA ASP A 2 25.52 21.96 -12.83
C ASP A 2 25.32 20.89 -13.92
N LYS A 3 26.27 20.76 -14.86
CA LYS A 3 26.17 19.78 -15.95
C LYS A 3 26.12 18.33 -15.43
N TRP A 4 26.99 17.99 -14.48
CA TRP A 4 27.06 16.64 -13.91
C TRP A 4 25.85 16.31 -13.03
N ASN A 5 25.32 17.32 -12.32
CA ASN A 5 24.10 17.16 -11.53
C ASN A 5 22.89 16.92 -12.42
N SER A 6 22.76 17.68 -13.52
CA SER A 6 21.68 17.50 -14.48
C SER A 6 21.75 16.15 -15.20
N GLU A 7 22.94 15.71 -15.60
CA GLU A 7 23.14 14.40 -16.24
C GLU A 7 22.88 13.25 -15.26
N LEU A 8 23.25 13.41 -13.98
CA LEU A 8 22.91 12.47 -12.92
C LEU A 8 21.39 12.37 -12.69
N GLU A 9 20.70 13.51 -12.63
CA GLU A 9 19.23 13.55 -12.49
C GLU A 9 18.54 12.84 -13.66
N GLU A 10 18.98 13.08 -14.90
CA GLU A 10 18.43 12.42 -16.09
C GLU A 10 18.63 10.90 -16.05
N LEU A 11 19.81 10.43 -15.62
CA LEU A 11 20.09 9.00 -15.49
C LEU A 11 19.22 8.35 -14.39
N LEU A 12 19.04 9.02 -13.26
CA LEU A 12 18.18 8.54 -12.18
C LEU A 12 16.72 8.46 -12.60
N GLU A 13 16.23 9.45 -13.37
CA GLU A 13 14.87 9.44 -13.90
C GLU A 13 14.66 8.27 -14.88
N ARG A 14 15.61 8.05 -15.79
CA ARG A 14 15.57 6.90 -16.71
C ARG A 14 15.59 5.57 -15.97
N GLU A 15 16.45 5.44 -14.96
CA GLU A 15 16.51 4.26 -14.12
C GLU A 15 15.16 4.02 -13.41
N GLU A 16 14.56 5.07 -12.83
CA GLU A 16 13.25 4.95 -12.16
C GLU A 16 12.16 4.48 -13.13
N ILE A 17 12.13 5.02 -14.36
CA ILE A 17 11.20 4.60 -15.41
C ILE A 17 11.39 3.11 -15.75
N LEU A 18 12.63 2.67 -15.94
CA LEU A 18 12.95 1.28 -16.23
C LEU A 18 12.49 0.34 -15.09
N TRP A 19 12.75 0.69 -13.83
CA TRP A 19 12.30 -0.10 -12.69
C TRP A 19 10.78 -0.16 -12.60
N LYS A 20 10.06 0.94 -12.89
CA LYS A 20 8.59 0.97 -12.97
C LYS A 20 8.06 0.03 -14.06
N GLN A 21 8.69 0.03 -15.24
CA GLN A 21 8.29 -0.85 -16.35
C GLN A 21 8.53 -2.32 -16.02
N GLN A 22 9.71 -2.67 -15.51
CA GLN A 22 10.04 -4.03 -15.10
C GLN A 22 9.10 -4.55 -14.01
N GLY A 23 8.79 -3.72 -13.02
CA GLY A 23 7.84 -4.06 -11.96
C GLY A 23 6.44 -4.38 -12.49
N LYS A 24 5.95 -3.60 -13.47
CA LYS A 24 4.65 -3.86 -14.13
C LYS A 24 4.69 -5.15 -14.97
N ALA A 25 5.75 -5.37 -15.74
CA ALA A 25 5.90 -6.57 -16.55
C ALA A 25 5.95 -7.84 -15.67
N LEU A 26 6.67 -7.78 -14.54
CA LEU A 26 6.72 -8.86 -13.57
C LEU A 26 5.34 -9.13 -12.95
N TRP A 27 4.59 -8.08 -12.61
CA TRP A 27 3.22 -8.22 -12.14
C TRP A 27 2.29 -8.86 -13.17
N LEU A 28 2.36 -8.46 -14.44
CA LEU A 28 1.56 -9.08 -15.50
C LEU A 28 1.91 -10.56 -15.71
N ARG A 29 3.19 -10.93 -15.57
CA ARG A 29 3.66 -12.30 -15.80
C ARG A 29 3.34 -13.26 -14.66
N GLU A 30 3.52 -12.80 -13.42
CA GLU A 30 3.50 -13.62 -12.21
C GLU A 30 2.31 -13.34 -11.29
N GLY A 31 1.65 -12.20 -11.45
CA GLY A 31 0.74 -11.62 -10.46
C GLY A 31 -0.64 -12.24 -10.39
N ASP A 32 -1.10 -12.97 -11.41
CA ASP A 32 -2.36 -13.72 -11.34
C ASP A 32 -2.13 -15.24 -11.28
N ARG A 33 -0.86 -15.64 -11.36
CA ARG A 33 -0.44 -17.00 -11.09
C ARG A 33 -0.21 -17.09 -9.58
N ASN A 34 -0.60 -18.19 -8.94
CA ASN A 34 -0.33 -18.50 -7.52
C ASN A 34 1.17 -18.72 -7.25
N THR A 35 1.99 -17.74 -7.62
CA THR A 35 3.44 -17.74 -7.52
C THR A 35 3.84 -17.14 -6.18
N GLY A 36 5.07 -17.42 -5.73
CA GLY A 36 5.61 -16.76 -4.54
C GLY A 36 5.64 -15.23 -4.66
N PHE A 37 5.76 -14.69 -5.87
CA PHE A 37 5.68 -13.25 -6.11
C PHE A 37 4.27 -12.70 -5.83
N PHE A 38 3.22 -13.35 -6.33
CA PHE A 38 1.83 -12.96 -6.05
C PHE A 38 1.56 -12.91 -4.54
N HIS A 39 1.89 -13.97 -3.82
CA HIS A 39 1.66 -14.03 -2.36
C HIS A 39 2.42 -12.93 -1.61
N ARG A 40 3.67 -12.64 -1.97
CA ARG A 40 4.44 -11.55 -1.35
C ARG A 40 3.78 -10.19 -1.59
N GLN A 41 3.33 -9.93 -2.81
CA GLN A 41 2.70 -8.66 -3.17
C GLN A 41 1.30 -8.52 -2.54
N ALA A 42 0.50 -9.58 -2.53
CA ALA A 42 -0.78 -9.64 -1.83
C ALA A 42 -0.61 -9.37 -0.34
N ALA A 43 0.37 -10.01 0.32
CA ALA A 43 0.69 -9.78 1.72
C ALA A 43 1.17 -8.33 1.97
N LYS A 44 1.98 -7.76 1.07
CA LYS A 44 2.39 -6.34 1.14
C LYS A 44 1.19 -5.40 1.04
N ARG A 45 0.25 -5.68 0.12
CA ARG A 45 -1.00 -4.92 -0.02
C ARG A 45 -1.87 -5.05 1.22
N PHE A 46 -2.03 -6.26 1.75
CA PHE A 46 -2.76 -6.53 2.98
C PHE A 46 -2.19 -5.76 4.17
N ARG A 47 -0.88 -5.84 4.42
CA ARG A 47 -0.22 -5.07 5.51
C ARG A 47 -0.40 -3.56 5.39
N ARG A 48 -0.44 -3.02 4.16
CA ARG A 48 -0.68 -1.59 3.92
C ARG A 48 -2.13 -1.17 4.15
N LYS A 49 -3.08 -2.07 3.86
CA LYS A 49 -4.53 -1.78 3.98
C LYS A 49 -5.12 -2.18 5.32
N MET A 50 -4.39 -2.94 6.13
CA MET A 50 -4.83 -3.37 7.44
C MET A 50 -5.02 -2.17 8.36
N ILE A 51 -6.26 -2.00 8.82
CA ILE A 51 -6.59 -1.05 9.88
C ILE A 51 -6.10 -1.66 11.19
N ARG A 52 -5.09 -1.06 11.81
CA ARG A 52 -4.54 -1.53 13.10
C ARG A 52 -5.22 -0.90 14.29
N SER A 53 -5.79 0.28 14.10
CA SER A 53 -6.49 1.00 15.14
C SER A 53 -7.42 2.04 14.54
N LEU A 54 -8.50 2.35 15.25
CA LEU A 54 -9.38 3.48 14.96
C LEU A 54 -9.48 4.39 16.18
N LYS A 55 -9.69 5.68 15.93
CA LYS A 55 -9.91 6.69 16.96
C LYS A 55 -11.33 7.23 16.79
N ASP A 56 -12.10 7.28 17.87
CA ASP A 56 -13.44 7.89 17.87
C ASP A 56 -13.37 9.41 18.13
N ASP A 57 -14.54 10.06 18.06
CA ASP A 57 -14.69 11.51 18.24
C ASP A 57 -14.35 11.98 19.68
N GLU A 58 -14.49 11.08 20.66
CA GLU A 58 -14.09 11.29 22.06
C GLU A 58 -12.58 11.11 22.28
N GLY A 59 -11.89 10.61 21.27
CA GLY A 59 -10.46 10.42 21.23
C GLY A 59 -9.94 9.10 21.79
N ARG A 60 -10.82 8.12 22.06
CA ARG A 60 -10.43 6.77 22.46
C ARG A 60 -9.89 6.01 21.25
N ILE A 61 -8.88 5.18 21.49
CA ILE A 61 -8.23 4.38 20.46
C ILE A 61 -8.61 2.91 20.66
N TYR A 62 -9.17 2.31 19.61
CA TYR A 62 -9.52 0.89 19.54
C TYR A 62 -8.48 0.16 18.71
N VAL A 63 -7.96 -0.95 19.22
CA VAL A 63 -6.87 -1.71 18.59
C VAL A 63 -7.28 -3.15 18.31
N SER A 64 -8.27 -3.68 19.03
CA SER A 64 -8.80 -5.01 18.78
C SER A 64 -9.68 -5.03 17.53
N ASP A 65 -9.50 -6.02 16.67
CA ASP A 65 -10.35 -6.24 15.48
C ASP A 65 -11.84 -6.27 15.84
N ARG A 66 -12.20 -6.88 16.99
CA ARG A 66 -13.58 -6.96 17.45
C ARG A 66 -14.14 -5.59 17.83
N GLU A 67 -13.35 -4.77 18.51
CA GLU A 67 -13.76 -3.43 18.94
C GLU A 67 -13.93 -2.50 17.74
N ILE A 68 -12.96 -2.54 16.82
CA ILE A 68 -12.99 -1.81 15.54
C ILE A 68 -14.24 -2.21 14.74
N GLN A 69 -14.54 -3.52 14.65
CA GLN A 69 -15.73 -4.00 13.93
C GLN A 69 -17.02 -3.47 14.54
N VAL A 70 -17.17 -3.54 15.87
CA VAL A 70 -18.36 -3.01 16.56
C VAL A 70 -18.49 -1.50 16.35
N LEU A 71 -17.40 -0.75 16.48
CA LEU A 71 -17.37 0.70 16.27
C LEU A 71 -17.85 1.07 14.87
N VAL A 72 -17.31 0.41 13.84
CA VAL A 72 -17.68 0.67 12.44
C VAL A 72 -19.15 0.34 12.18
N VAL A 73 -19.64 -0.80 12.67
CA VAL A 73 -21.05 -1.20 12.50
C VAL A 73 -21.98 -0.19 13.17
N ASN A 74 -21.71 0.19 14.42
CA ASN A 74 -22.54 1.16 15.14
C ASN A 74 -22.55 2.51 14.43
N HIS A 75 -21.38 3.03 14.04
CA HIS A 75 -21.27 4.31 13.35
C HIS A 75 -22.12 4.36 12.07
N PHE A 76 -22.08 3.32 11.23
CA PHE A 76 -22.87 3.29 10.00
C PHE A 76 -24.34 2.93 10.23
N THR A 77 -24.68 2.24 11.31
CA THR A 77 -26.08 1.99 11.69
C THR A 77 -26.76 3.28 12.18
N ASP A 78 -26.02 4.16 12.87
CA ASP A 78 -26.55 5.44 13.33
C ASP A 78 -26.62 6.49 12.20
N LEU A 79 -25.76 6.35 11.17
CA LEU A 79 -25.68 7.28 10.04
C LEU A 79 -26.76 7.07 8.97
N PHE A 80 -27.27 5.83 8.82
CA PHE A 80 -28.21 5.42 7.77
C PHE A 80 -29.52 4.90 8.35
#